data_AF-A0AAE0XMP0-F1
#
_entry.id   AF-A0AAE0XMP0-F1
#
_cell.length_a   1.000
_cell.length_b   1.000
_cell.length_c   1.000
_cell.angle_alpha   90.00
_cell.angle_beta   90.00
_cell.angle_gamma   90.00
#
_symmetry.space_group_name_H-M   'P 1'
#
loop_
_entity.id
_entity.type
_entity.pdbx_description
1 polymer ?
#
loop_
_entity_poly.entity_id
_entity_poly.type
_entity_poly.pdbx_seq_one_letter_code
_entity_poly.pdbx_strand_id
1 'polypeptide(L)'
;MVDTRPYVLMVDTRPYVLMVDTRPYVLMVDTRPYVLMVDTRPYVLMVDTRPYVLMVDTRPYVLMVDTRPYVLMVDTRPYVLMVDTRPYVLMVDTRPYVLMVDTRPYVLMVDTRPYVLMVDTRPYVLVVDTRPYVLMVDTRPYV
;
A
#
# COMPACT_ATOMS: atom_id res chain seq x y z
N MET A 1 -4.45 24.15 22.71
CA MET A 1 -3.70 23.42 21.67
C MET A 1 -2.77 22.46 22.38
N VAL A 2 -3.25 21.26 22.68
CA VAL A 2 -2.39 20.12 22.99
C VAL A 2 -2.70 19.15 21.86
N ASP A 3 -1.84 19.15 20.85
CA ASP A 3 -1.90 18.23 19.72
C ASP A 3 -1.49 16.86 20.28
N THR A 4 -2.42 16.15 20.92
CA THR A 4 -2.16 14.81 21.44
C THR A 4 -2.01 13.88 20.24
N ARG A 5 -0.77 13.70 19.79
CA ARG A 5 -0.42 12.65 18.83
C ARG A 5 -0.17 11.39 19.64
N PRO A 6 -1.09 10.41 19.63
CA PRO A 6 -0.84 9.16 20.33
C PRO A 6 0.45 8.54 19.80
N TYR A 7 1.31 8.06 20.69
CA TYR A 7 2.55 7.41 20.25
C TYR A 7 2.21 6.15 19.42
N VAL A 8 1.21 5.37 19.85
CA VAL A 8 0.64 4.25 19.11
C VAL A 8 -0.85 4.46 18.93
N LEU A 9 -1.36 4.27 17.72
CA LEU A 9 -2.79 4.25 17.41
C LEU A 9 -3.16 2.92 16.75
N MET A 10 -4.21 2.28 17.27
CA MET A 10 -4.86 1.12 16.67
C MET A 10 -6.27 1.52 16.24
N VAL A 11 -6.62 1.22 14.99
CA VAL A 11 -7.96 1.44 14.45
C VAL A 11 -8.57 0.09 14.10
N ASP A 12 -9.58 -0.33 14.88
CA ASP A 12 -10.42 -1.51 14.63
C ASP A 12 -11.88 -1.09 14.64
N THR A 13 -12.44 -0.89 13.44
CA THR A 13 -13.81 -0.47 13.21
C THR A 13 -14.35 -1.07 11.90
N ARG A 14 -15.68 -1.14 11.76
CA ARG A 14 -16.35 -1.66 10.55
C ARG A 14 -17.44 -0.72 10.02
N PRO A 15 -17.11 0.53 9.65
CA PRO A 15 -18.09 1.44 9.07
C PRO A 15 -18.33 1.09 7.59
N TYR A 16 -19.36 1.67 6.98
CA TYR A 16 -19.51 1.60 5.52
C TYR A 16 -18.39 2.39 4.80
N VAL A 17 -18.05 3.57 5.31
CA VAL A 17 -16.94 4.42 4.83
C VAL A 17 -16.06 4.76 6.02
N LEU A 18 -14.74 4.63 5.85
CA LEU A 18 -13.75 5.06 6.85
C LEU A 18 -12.75 6.03 6.22
N MET A 19 -12.51 7.13 6.91
CA MET A 19 -11.41 8.05 6.65
C MET A 19 -10.49 8.05 7.87
N VAL A 20 -9.20 7.83 7.66
CA VAL A 20 -8.18 7.89 8.70
C VAL A 20 -7.24 9.06 8.38
N ASP A 21 -7.30 10.10 9.20
CA ASP A 21 -6.38 11.25 9.19
C ASP A 21 -5.80 11.44 10.60
N THR A 22 -4.60 10.90 10.82
CA THR A 22 -3.90 10.91 12.11
C THR A 22 -2.38 10.92 11.90
N ARG A 23 -1.63 11.33 12.95
CA ARG A 23 -0.16 11.38 12.92
C ARG A 23 0.49 10.72 14.14
N PRO A 24 0.24 9.43 14.41
CA PRO A 24 0.90 8.72 15.49
C PRO A 24 2.36 8.38 15.13
N TYR A 25 3.16 7.92 16.08
CA TYR A 25 4.47 7.33 15.74
C TYR A 25 4.30 5.95 15.08
N VAL A 26 3.40 5.12 15.62
CA VAL A 26 2.95 3.85 15.02
C VAL A 26 1.45 3.88 14.74
N LEU A 27 1.05 3.51 13.53
CA LEU A 27 -0.35 3.30 13.15
C LEU A 27 -0.58 1.85 12.71
N MET A 28 -1.58 1.21 13.30
CA MET A 28 -2.14 -0.07 12.87
C MET A 28 -3.59 0.11 12.47
N VAL A 29 -3.96 -0.33 11.27
CA VAL A 29 -5.33 -0.29 10.76
C VAL A 29 -5.77 -1.72 10.41
N ASP A 30 -6.77 -2.23 11.12
CA ASP A 30 -7.49 -3.48 10.81
C ASP A 30 -8.98 -3.17 10.67
N THR A 31 -9.46 -3.03 9.44
CA THR A 31 -10.84 -2.61 9.16
C THR A 31 -11.38 -3.26 7.87
N ARG A 32 -12.71 -3.32 7.76
CA ARG A 32 -13.39 -3.88 6.56
C ARG A 32 -14.54 -2.99 6.07
N PRO A 33 -14.29 -1.72 5.72
CA PRO A 33 -15.33 -0.85 5.19
C PRO A 33 -15.63 -1.15 3.72
N TYR A 34 -16.67 -0.55 3.15
CA TYR A 34 -16.84 -0.55 1.69
C TYR A 34 -15.80 0.36 1.03
N VAL A 35 -15.56 1.56 1.58
CA VAL A 35 -14.50 2.49 1.16
C VAL A 35 -13.58 2.81 2.32
N LEU A 36 -12.27 2.71 2.09
CA LEU A 36 -11.23 3.15 3.02
C LEU A 36 -10.33 4.19 2.36
N MET A 37 -10.15 5.32 3.05
CA MET A 37 -9.16 6.35 2.73
C MET A 37 -8.20 6.52 3.90
N VAL A 38 -6.90 6.44 3.64
CA VAL A 38 -5.84 6.64 4.63
C VAL A 38 -4.93 7.77 4.17
N ASP A 39 -4.91 8.87 4.91
CA ASP A 39 -3.95 9.98 4.78
C ASP A 39 -3.25 10.18 6.12
N THR A 40 -2.04 9.62 6.27
CA THR A 40 -1.33 9.61 7.54
C THR A 40 0.18 9.71 7.35
N ARG A 41 0.88 10.17 8.38
CA ARG A 41 2.35 10.30 8.36
C ARG A 41 3.02 9.72 9.62
N PRO A 42 2.83 8.42 9.90
CA PRO A 42 3.50 7.79 11.03
C PRO A 42 4.95 7.45 10.72
N TYR A 43 5.75 7.06 11.71
CA TYR A 43 7.04 6.43 11.45
C TYR A 43 6.86 5.01 10.91
N VAL A 44 5.93 4.25 11.48
CA VAL A 44 5.53 2.90 11.02
C VAL A 44 4.04 2.86 10.74
N LEU A 45 3.67 2.36 9.55
CA LEU A 45 2.29 2.09 9.16
C LEU A 45 2.11 0.62 8.81
N MET A 46 1.11 -0.01 9.43
CA MET A 46 0.63 -1.34 9.08
C MET A 46 -0.86 -1.28 8.71
N VAL A 47 -1.20 -1.82 7.55
CA VAL A 47 -2.59 -1.87 7.04
C VAL A 47 -2.94 -3.32 6.69
N ASP A 48 -3.92 -3.88 7.39
CA ASP A 48 -4.57 -5.16 7.04
C ASP A 48 -6.07 -4.89 6.82
N THR A 49 -6.52 -4.81 5.56
CA THR A 49 -7.90 -4.41 5.27
C THR A 49 -8.47 -5.11 4.04
N ARG A 50 -9.80 -5.22 3.99
CA ARG A 50 -10.52 -5.83 2.84
C ARG A 50 -11.69 -4.97 2.35
N PRO A 51 -11.44 -3.73 1.90
CA PRO A 51 -12.51 -2.88 1.42
C PRO A 51 -12.91 -3.18 -0.02
N TYR A 52 -13.97 -2.58 -0.55
CA TYR A 52 -14.20 -2.59 -2.00
C TYR A 52 -13.23 -1.62 -2.70
N VAL A 53 -13.07 -0.42 -2.16
CA VAL A 53 -12.10 0.59 -2.62
C VAL A 53 -11.15 0.96 -1.50
N LEU A 54 -9.85 0.93 -1.79
CA LEU A 54 -8.79 1.41 -0.90
C LEU A 54 -7.95 2.49 -1.58
N MET A 55 -7.82 3.64 -0.90
CA MET A 55 -6.91 4.72 -1.28
C MET A 55 -5.94 5.00 -0.13
N VAL A 56 -4.64 4.99 -0.44
CA VAL A 56 -3.57 5.24 0.53
C VAL A 56 -2.65 6.34 0.01
N ASP A 57 -2.56 7.45 0.74
CA ASP A 57 -1.54 8.50 0.57
C ASP A 57 -0.78 8.66 1.89
N THR A 58 0.43 8.11 1.97
CA THR A 58 1.19 8.12 3.24
C THR A 58 2.69 8.25 3.01
N ARG A 59 3.39 8.78 4.02
CA ARG A 59 4.86 8.95 3.98
C ARG A 59 5.56 8.43 5.24
N PRO A 60 5.44 7.13 5.56
CA PRO A 60 6.11 6.56 6.73
C PRO A 60 7.57 6.22 6.47
N TYR A 61 8.34 5.87 7.50
CA TYR A 61 9.65 5.25 7.29
C TYR A 61 9.49 3.80 6.84
N VAL A 62 8.59 3.05 7.50
CA VAL A 62 8.19 1.68 7.12
C VAL A 62 6.71 1.63 6.79
N LEU A 63 6.38 1.03 5.64
CA LEU A 63 5.01 0.71 5.24
C LEU A 63 4.86 -0.79 4.96
N MET A 64 3.89 -1.42 5.63
CA MET A 64 3.45 -2.79 5.36
C MET A 64 1.96 -2.79 5.02
N VAL A 65 1.62 -3.40 3.87
CA VAL A 65 0.24 -3.47 3.36
C VAL A 65 -0.10 -4.92 3.01
N ASP A 66 -1.11 -5.48 3.67
CA ASP A 66 -1.79 -6.73 3.28
C ASP A 66 -3.25 -6.41 3.02
N THR A 67 -3.67 -6.37 1.75
CA THR A 67 -5.06 -5.98 1.42
C THR A 67 -5.65 -6.73 0.24
N ARG A 68 -6.98 -6.88 0.24
CA ARG A 68 -7.71 -7.55 -0.85
C ARG A 68 -8.89 -6.74 -1.35
N PRO A 69 -8.66 -5.54 -1.91
CA PRO A 69 -9.75 -4.70 -2.39
C PRO A 69 -10.21 -5.06 -3.81
N TYR A 70 -11.30 -4.48 -4.30
CA TYR A 70 -11.59 -4.52 -5.74
C TYR A 70 -10.70 -3.51 -6.49
N VAL A 71 -10.62 -2.28 -5.97
CA VAL A 71 -9.70 -1.23 -6.48
C VAL A 71 -8.72 -0.83 -5.39
N LEU A 72 -7.43 -0.81 -5.73
CA LEU A 72 -6.36 -0.30 -4.89
C LEU A 72 -5.60 0.83 -5.60
N MET A 73 -5.48 1.97 -4.93
CA MET A 73 -4.62 3.09 -5.33
C MET A 73 -3.67 3.44 -4.19
N VAL A 74 -2.37 3.48 -4.51
CA VAL A 74 -1.30 3.74 -3.54
C VAL A 74 -0.36 4.83 -4.10
N ASP A 75 -0.24 5.93 -3.37
CA ASP A 75 0.83 6.94 -3.52
C ASP A 75 1.60 7.02 -2.22
N THR A 76 2.83 6.49 -2.19
CA THR A 76 3.62 6.48 -0.95
C THR A 76 5.11 6.67 -1.18
N ARG A 77 5.79 7.23 -0.18
CA ARG A 77 7.25 7.46 -0.24
C ARG A 77 7.98 6.97 1.01
N PRO A 78 7.94 5.67 1.32
CA PRO A 78 8.61 5.16 2.51
C PRO A 78 10.09 4.85 2.30
N TYR A 79 10.86 4.58 3.35
CA TYR A 79 12.20 4.01 3.18
C TYR A 79 12.09 2.52 2.81
N VAL A 80 11.23 1.77 3.50
CA VAL A 80 10.88 0.37 3.18
C VAL A 80 9.39 0.25 2.86
N LEU A 81 9.09 -0.39 1.73
CA LEU A 81 7.73 -0.75 1.34
C LEU A 81 7.60 -2.26 1.12
N MET A 82 6.64 -2.87 1.82
CA MET A 82 6.20 -4.26 1.61
C MET A 82 4.71 -4.30 1.29
N VAL A 83 4.37 -4.94 0.18
CA VAL A 83 3.00 -5.02 -0.34
C VAL A 83 2.67 -6.46 -0.70
N ASP A 84 1.64 -7.04 -0.06
CA ASP A 84 0.95 -8.26 -0.50
C ASP A 84 -0.51 -7.88 -0.80
N THR A 85 -0.90 -7.87 -2.08
CA THR A 85 -2.27 -7.50 -2.43
C THR A 85 -2.86 -8.30 -3.59
N ARG A 86 -4.19 -8.47 -3.55
CA ARG A 86 -4.92 -9.20 -4.60
C ARG A 86 -6.13 -8.42 -5.11
N PRO A 87 -5.92 -7.25 -5.75
CA PRO A 87 -7.03 -6.45 -6.24
C PRO A 87 -7.53 -6.88 -7.63
N TYR A 88 -8.65 -6.33 -8.10
CA TYR A 88 -8.99 -6.40 -9.52
C TYR A 88 -8.18 -5.37 -10.31
N VAL A 89 -8.14 -4.12 -9.83
CA VAL A 89 -7.30 -3.04 -10.38
C VAL A 89 -6.29 -2.58 -9.32
N LEU A 90 -5.01 -2.53 -9.71
CA LEU A 90 -3.92 -1.98 -8.90
C LEU A 90 -3.23 -0.82 -9.62
N MET A 91 -3.16 0.33 -8.95
CA MET A 91 -2.35 1.48 -9.35
C MET A 91 -1.38 1.86 -8.24
N VAL A 92 -0.09 1.93 -8.56
CA VAL A 92 0.98 2.21 -7.60
C VAL A 92 1.92 3.28 -8.15
N ASP A 93 2.08 4.38 -7.41
CA ASP A 93 3.17 5.35 -7.57
C ASP A 93 3.99 5.38 -6.27
N THR A 94 5.22 4.85 -6.29
CA THR A 94 6.04 4.84 -5.07
C THR A 94 7.52 5.05 -5.32
N ARG A 95 8.21 5.65 -4.33
CA ARG A 95 9.66 5.91 -4.42
C ARG A 95 10.42 5.47 -3.16
N PRO A 96 10.47 4.17 -2.84
CA PRO A 96 11.14 3.71 -1.64
C PRO A 96 12.64 3.46 -1.83
N TYR A 97 13.39 3.18 -0.76
CA TYR A 97 14.74 2.65 -0.90
C TYR A 97 14.68 1.14 -1.22
N VAL A 98 13.87 0.39 -0.48
CA VAL A 98 13.57 -1.03 -0.73
C VAL A 98 12.08 -1.20 -1.05
N LEU A 99 11.79 -1.88 -2.15
CA LEU A 99 10.44 -2.29 -2.55
C LEU A 99 10.34 -3.81 -2.69
N MET A 100 9.41 -4.42 -1.95
CA MET A 100 9.00 -5.82 -2.10
C MET A 100 7.50 -5.90 -2.39
N VAL A 101 7.13 -6.57 -3.47
CA VAL A 101 5.76 -6.65 -3.97
C VAL A 101 5.40 -8.09 -4.34
N ASP A 102 4.33 -8.64 -3.76
CA ASP A 102 3.62 -9.83 -4.25
C ASP A 102 2.18 -9.41 -4.60
N THR A 103 1.82 -9.48 -5.89
CA THR A 103 0.50 -9.02 -6.34
C THR A 103 -0.12 -9.87 -7.43
N ARG A 104 -1.44 -10.05 -7.37
CA ARG A 104 -2.19 -10.80 -8.39
C ARG A 104 -3.40 -10.05 -8.92
N PRO A 105 -3.19 -8.93 -9.63
CA PRO A 105 -4.28 -8.11 -10.15
C PRO A 105 -4.82 -8.61 -11.50
N TYR A 106 -6.00 -8.13 -11.91
CA TYR A 106 -6.40 -8.23 -13.32
C TYR A 106 -5.67 -7.16 -14.15
N VAL A 107 -5.75 -5.90 -13.72
CA VAL A 107 -4.99 -4.77 -14.31
C VAL A 107 -3.95 -4.26 -13.31
N LEU A 108 -2.70 -4.17 -13.75
CA LEU A 108 -1.58 -3.60 -13.00
C LEU A 108 -0.98 -2.38 -13.72
N MET A 109 -0.92 -1.24 -13.03
CA MET A 109 -0.16 -0.05 -13.44
C MET A 109 0.80 0.36 -12.32
N VAL A 110 2.09 0.46 -12.64
CA VAL A 110 3.16 0.73 -11.67
C VAL A 110 4.13 1.79 -12.22
N ASP A 111 4.35 2.86 -11.46
CA ASP A 111 5.49 3.79 -11.60
C ASP A 111 6.29 3.74 -10.30
N THR A 112 7.51 3.20 -10.33
CA THR A 112 8.36 3.14 -9.13
C THR A 112 9.83 3.40 -9.38
N ARG A 113 10.50 4.00 -8.39
CA ARG A 113 11.95 4.29 -8.47
C ARG A 113 12.71 3.86 -7.22
N PRO A 114 12.80 2.55 -6.94
CA PRO A 114 13.49 2.07 -5.75
C PRO A 114 15.00 1.89 -5.97
N TYR A 115 15.79 1.75 -4.89
CA TYR A 115 17.17 1.28 -5.02
C TYR A 115 17.20 -0.24 -5.23
N VAL A 116 16.47 -0.99 -4.40
CA VAL A 116 16.24 -2.45 -4.55
C VAL A 116 14.78 -2.72 -4.87
N LEU A 117 14.54 -3.50 -5.93
CA LEU A 117 13.21 -3.97 -6.33
C LEU A 117 13.14 -5.49 -6.37
N MET A 118 12.18 -6.06 -5.64
CA MET A 118 11.76 -7.46 -5.74
C MET A 118 10.26 -7.53 -6.02
N VAL A 119 9.87 -8.19 -7.11
CA VAL A 119 8.47 -8.30 -7.55
C VAL A 119 8.11 -9.73 -7.95
N ASP A 120 7.05 -10.28 -7.37
CA ASP A 120 6.27 -11.39 -7.92
C ASP A 120 4.90 -10.85 -8.34
N THR A 121 4.55 -10.98 -9.62
CA THR A 121 3.23 -10.55 -10.08
C THR A 121 2.61 -11.43 -11.13
N ARG A 122 1.27 -11.51 -11.10
CA ARG A 122 0.48 -12.26 -12.08
C ARG A 122 -0.69 -11.44 -12.61
N PRO A 123 -0.47 -10.55 -13.59
CA PRO A 123 -1.51 -9.70 -14.19
C PRO A 123 -2.11 -10.28 -15.48
N TYR A 124 -3.34 -9.86 -15.84
CA TYR A 124 -3.84 -10.00 -17.21
C TYR A 124 -3.35 -8.84 -18.09
N VAL A 125 -3.38 -7.62 -17.56
CA VAL A 125 -2.88 -6.40 -18.22
C VAL A 125 -1.80 -5.78 -17.35
N LEU A 126 -0.63 -5.48 -17.96
CA LEU A 126 0.54 -4.98 -17.26
C LEU A 126 1.12 -3.72 -17.93
N VAL A 127 1.27 -2.64 -17.16
CA VAL A 127 2.03 -1.44 -17.51
C VAL A 127 2.98 -1.09 -16.36
N VAL A 128 4.28 -0.99 -16.66
CA VAL A 128 5.33 -0.78 -15.65
C VAL A 128 6.37 0.20 -16.15
N ASP A 129 6.66 1.23 -15.35
CA ASP A 129 7.87 2.07 -15.44
C ASP A 129 8.67 1.91 -14.14
N THR A 130 9.84 1.28 -14.20
CA THR A 130 10.74 1.16 -13.04
C THR A 130 12.20 1.48 -13.38
N ARG A 131 12.92 2.05 -12.40
CA ARG A 131 14.37 2.35 -12.54
C ARG A 131 15.18 2.00 -11.27
N PRO A 132 15.44 0.71 -11.00
CA PRO A 132 16.18 0.28 -9.83
C PRO A 132 17.68 0.07 -10.06
N TYR A 133 18.45 0.05 -8.97
CA TYR A 133 19.86 -0.37 -8.98
C TYR A 133 19.97 -1.91 -8.91
N VAL A 134 19.12 -2.56 -8.11
CA VAL A 134 19.00 -4.02 -8.02
C VAL A 134 17.59 -4.45 -8.39
N LEU A 135 17.46 -5.45 -9.28
CA LEU A 135 16.18 -5.93 -9.81
C LEU A 135 16.05 -7.45 -9.73
N MET A 136 14.98 -7.94 -9.12
CA MET A 136 14.49 -9.33 -9.24
C MET A 136 13.01 -9.33 -9.56
N VAL A 137 12.59 -10.04 -10.62
CA VAL A 137 11.21 -10.05 -11.11
C VAL A 137 10.79 -11.46 -11.53
N ASP A 138 9.65 -11.94 -11.01
CA ASP A 138 8.86 -13.05 -11.56
C ASP A 138 7.50 -12.50 -12.02
N THR A 139 7.23 -12.54 -13.32
CA THR A 139 5.94 -12.11 -13.90
C THR A 139 5.32 -13.27 -14.66
N ARG A 140 4.10 -13.67 -14.29
CA ARG A 140 3.37 -14.72 -15.01
C ARG A 140 2.03 -14.20 -15.51
N PRO A 141 1.84 -14.04 -16.83
CA PRO A 141 0.54 -13.65 -17.35
C PRO A 141 -0.47 -14.77 -17.08
N TYR A 142 -1.73 -14.40 -16.85
CA TYR A 142 -2.81 -15.37 -16.89
C TYR A 142 -2.94 -15.93 -18.32
N VAL A 143 -2.87 -17.25 -18.44
CA VAL A 143 -3.13 -18.00 -19.70
C VAL A 143 -4.61 -18.35 -19.75
#